data_AF-A0A957UDK2-F1
#
_entry.id   AF-A0A957UDK2-F1
#
_cell.length_a   1.000
_cell.length_b   1.000
_cell.length_c   1.000
_cell.angle_alpha   90.00
_cell.angle_beta   90.00
_cell.angle_gamma   90.00
#
_symmetry.space_group_name_H-M   'P 1'
#
loop_
_entity.id
_entity.type
_entity.pdbx_description
1 polymer ?
#
loop_
_entity_poly.entity_id
_entity_poly.type
_entity_poly.pdbx_seq_one_letter_code
_entity_poly.pdbx_strand_id
1 'polypeptide(L)' 'TTRFCHGDDFTAREYSAVAALPPTADGARFAAAITQRLGDRVCCVPVAHVEQSKATTVGLGDAFVGGFLAALVGA' A
#
# COMPACT_ATOMS: atom_id res chain seq x y z
N THR A 1 -0.27 2.05 4.10
CA THR A 1 -1.10 1.11 4.88
C THR A 1 -0.82 1.16 6.37
N THR A 2 0.44 1.12 6.82
CA THR A 2 0.77 1.16 8.27
C THR A 2 0.17 2.34 9.01
N ARG A 3 0.28 3.55 8.44
CA ARG A 3 -0.35 4.76 8.97
C ARG A 3 -1.86 4.61 9.13
N PHE A 4 -2.53 3.99 8.17
CA PHE A 4 -3.97 3.71 8.25
C PHE A 4 -4.31 2.79 9.42
N CYS A 5 -3.49 1.76 9.70
CA CYS A 5 -3.75 0.82 10.79
C CYS A 5 -3.45 1.40 12.18
N HIS A 6 -2.37 2.16 12.30
CA HIS A 6 -1.74 2.51 13.58
C HIS A 6 -1.77 4.01 13.92
N GLY A 7 -2.15 4.89 12.99
CA GLY A 7 -2.02 6.34 13.14
C GLY A 7 -0.60 6.82 12.81
N ASP A 8 -0.19 7.95 13.38
CA ASP A 8 1.12 8.57 13.09
C ASP A 8 2.28 8.01 13.94
N ASP A 9 1.98 7.43 15.11
CA ASP A 9 2.97 6.97 16.08
C ASP A 9 3.43 5.51 15.86
N PHE A 10 3.43 5.03 14.61
CA PHE A 10 3.82 3.66 14.31
C PHE A 10 5.34 3.48 14.27
N THR A 11 5.78 2.28 14.65
CA THR A 11 7.18 1.89 14.70
C THR A 11 7.65 1.26 13.40
N ALA A 12 8.97 1.19 13.19
CA ALA A 12 9.56 0.46 12.07
C ALA A 12 9.13 -1.02 12.04
N ARG A 13 8.93 -1.64 13.21
CA ARG A 13 8.44 -3.01 13.33
C ARG A 13 7.02 -3.17 12.79
N GLU A 14 6.12 -2.26 13.15
CA GLU A 14 4.74 -2.24 12.63
C GLU A 14 4.73 -1.95 11.13
N TYR A 15 5.63 -1.09 10.65
CA TYR A 15 5.82 -0.86 9.22
C TYR A 15 6.19 -2.14 8.47
N SER A 16 7.24 -2.84 8.91
CA SER A 16 7.65 -4.11 8.30
C SER A 16 6.58 -5.20 8.40
N ALA A 17 5.86 -5.27 9.52
CA ALA A 17 4.78 -6.24 9.70
C ALA A 17 3.65 -6.02 8.70
N VAL A 18 3.20 -4.77 8.53
CA VAL A 18 2.14 -4.42 7.57
C VAL A 18 2.62 -4.59 6.12
N ALA A 19 3.89 -4.29 5.82
CA ALA A 19 4.46 -4.50 4.49
C ALA A 19 4.52 -5.98 4.07
N ALA A 20 4.58 -6.90 5.03
CA ALA A 20 4.58 -8.34 4.79
C ALA A 20 3.17 -8.95 4.64
N LEU A 21 2.11 -8.17 4.86
CA LEU A 21 0.74 -8.67 4.76
C LEU A 21 0.32 -8.90 3.30
N PRO A 22 -0.40 -10.00 3.02
CA PRO A 22 -0.89 -10.27 1.68
C PRO A 22 -2.01 -9.30 1.30
N PRO A 23 -2.19 -9.00 -0.01
CA PRO A 23 -3.39 -8.33 -0.48
C PRO A 23 -4.63 -9.21 -0.35
N THR A 24 -5.82 -8.64 -0.52
CA THR A 24 -7.04 -9.43 -0.68
C THR A 24 -6.98 -10.26 -1.96
N ALA A 25 -7.64 -11.43 -1.96
CA ALA A 25 -7.75 -12.28 -3.14
C ALA A 25 -8.37 -11.53 -4.33
N ASP A 26 -9.37 -10.68 -4.07
CA ASP A 26 -10.03 -9.88 -5.10
C ASP A 26 -9.13 -8.78 -5.66
N GLY A 27 -8.36 -8.09 -4.80
CA GLY A 27 -7.39 -7.08 -5.24
C GLY A 27 -6.28 -7.69 -6.09
N ALA A 28 -5.74 -8.83 -5.67
CA ALA A 28 -4.75 -9.58 -6.44
C ALA A 28 -5.31 -10.04 -7.79
N ARG A 29 -6.53 -10.58 -7.83
CA ARG A 29 -7.21 -11.00 -9.07
C ARG A 29 -7.41 -9.83 -10.02
N PHE A 30 -7.84 -8.67 -9.53
CA PHE A 30 -8.02 -7.48 -10.34
C PHE A 30 -6.69 -7.01 -10.95
N ALA A 31 -5.64 -6.89 -10.13
CA ALA A 31 -4.32 -6.47 -10.58
C ALA A 31 -3.75 -7.40 -11.67
N ALA A 32 -3.90 -8.71 -11.50
CA ALA A 32 -3.50 -9.67 -12.53
C ALA A 32 -4.33 -9.50 -13.81
N ALA A 33 -5.65 -9.38 -13.69
CA ALA A 33 -6.57 -9.30 -14.83
C ALA A 33 -6.40 -8.01 -15.66
N ILE A 34 -6.06 -6.88 -15.04
CA ILE A 34 -5.82 -5.62 -15.74
C ILE A 34 -4.45 -5.60 -16.39
N THR A 35 -3.43 -6.13 -15.71
CA THR A 35 -2.06 -6.25 -16.24
C THR A 35 -2.05 -7.17 -17.46
N GLN A 36 -2.75 -8.31 -17.43
CA GLN A 36 -2.90 -9.20 -18.58
C GLN A 36 -3.57 -8.53 -19.80
N ARG A 37 -4.52 -7.61 -19.58
CA ARG A 37 -5.25 -6.95 -20.67
C ARG A 37 -4.49 -5.78 -21.28
N LEU A 38 -3.75 -5.03 -20.47
CA LEU A 38 -3.19 -3.75 -20.88
C LEU A 38 -1.67 -3.77 -21.02
N GLY A 39 -0.99 -4.79 -20.47
CA GLY A 39 0.46 -4.93 -20.49
C GLY A 39 1.14 -3.73 -19.83
N ASP A 40 2.25 -3.29 -20.42
CA ASP A 40 3.10 -2.21 -19.90
C ASP A 40 2.45 -0.81 -19.93
N ARG A 41 1.21 -0.71 -20.44
CA ARG A 41 0.44 0.54 -20.39
C ARG A 41 -0.08 0.85 -18.98
N VAL A 42 -0.07 -0.12 -18.08
CA VAL A 42 -0.52 0.05 -16.69
C VAL A 42 0.43 -0.59 -15.71
N CYS A 43 0.54 0.01 -14.53
CA CYS A 43 1.14 -0.60 -13.35
C CYS A 43 0.06 -0.68 -12.27
N CYS A 44 -0.43 -1.89 -11.99
CA CYS A 44 -1.45 -2.11 -10.97
C CYS A 44 -0.87 -2.94 -9.82
N VAL A 45 -0.73 -2.31 -8.65
CA VAL A 45 -0.18 -2.94 -7.45
C VAL A 45 -1.31 -3.14 -6.45
N PRO A 46 -1.64 -4.39 -6.06
CA PRO A 46 -2.63 -4.63 -5.03
C PRO A 46 -2.07 -4.24 -3.66
N VAL A 47 -2.92 -3.72 -2.78
CA VAL A 47 -2.53 -3.28 -1.43
C VAL A 47 -2.87 -4.37 -0.42
N ALA A 48 -2.02 -4.50 0.60
CA ALA A 48 -2.23 -5.41 1.73
C ALA A 48 -3.63 -5.25 2.35
N HIS A 49 -4.26 -6.39 2.66
CA HIS A 49 -5.47 -6.42 3.47
C HIS A 49 -5.08 -6.22 4.93
N VAL A 50 -5.73 -5.29 5.61
CA VAL A 50 -5.43 -4.95 6.99
C VAL A 50 -6.71 -4.75 7.78
N GLU A 51 -6.70 -5.25 9.01
CA GLU A 51 -7.64 -4.87 10.06
C GLU A 51 -7.08 -3.63 10.77
N GLN A 52 -7.94 -2.64 11.00
CA GLN A 52 -7.58 -1.31 11.47
C GLN A 52 -8.17 -1.06 12.87
N SER A 53 -7.33 -0.67 13.81
CA SER A 53 -7.75 -0.36 15.18
C SER A 53 -7.90 1.15 15.42
N LYS A 54 -7.12 1.99 14.71
CA LYS A 54 -7.16 3.45 14.76
C LYS A 54 -7.10 4.04 13.35
N ALA A 55 -8.14 3.79 12.57
CA ALA A 55 -8.23 4.24 11.18
C ALA A 55 -8.02 5.76 11.05
N THR A 56 -6.91 6.19 10.44
CA THR A 56 -6.73 7.57 9.99
C THR A 56 -6.80 7.63 8.47
N THR A 57 -7.67 8.49 7.95
CA THR A 57 -7.88 8.66 6.50
C THR A 57 -7.34 9.99 5.98
N VAL A 58 -7.20 10.99 6.86
CA VAL A 58 -6.67 12.32 6.53
C VAL A 58 -5.18 12.22 6.21
N GLY A 59 -4.78 12.72 5.03
CA GLY A 59 -3.37 12.74 4.60
C GLY A 59 -2.80 11.38 4.20
N LEU A 60 -3.63 10.33 4.01
CA LEU A 60 -3.13 9.05 3.51
C LEU A 60 -2.58 9.16 2.08
N GLY A 61 -3.17 10.03 1.26
CA GLY A 61 -2.67 10.32 -0.09
C GLY A 61 -1.26 10.91 -0.05
N ASP A 62 -1.04 11.90 0.82
CA ASP A 62 0.28 12.53 1.00
C ASP A 62 1.32 11.54 1.52
N ALA A 63 0.95 10.70 2.50
CA ALA A 63 1.82 9.65 3.01
C ALA A 63 2.18 8.61 1.95
N PHE A 64 1.24 8.25 1.07
CA PHE A 64 1.49 7.35 -0.06
C PHE A 64 2.44 7.97 -1.09
N VAL A 65 2.15 9.19 -1.56
CA VAL A 65 2.98 9.88 -2.57
C VAL A 65 4.37 10.16 -2.00
N GLY A 66 4.47 10.61 -0.75
CA GLY A 66 5.74 10.88 -0.09
C GLY A 66 6.64 9.63 -0.02
N GLY A 67 6.08 8.48 0.35
CA GLY A 67 6.82 7.22 0.36
C GLY A 67 7.24 6.75 -1.03
N PHE A 68 6.36 6.89 -2.02
CA PHE A 68 6.65 6.55 -3.42
C PHE A 68 7.77 7.42 -4.02
N LEU A 69 7.68 8.75 -3.85
CA LEU A 69 8.69 9.67 -4.37
C LEU A 69 10.05 9.47 -3.69
N ALA A 70 10.07 9.24 -2.38
CA ALA A 70 11.32 8.97 -1.67
C ALA A 70 12.05 7.73 -2.23
N ALA A 71 11.31 6.70 -2.63
CA ALA A 71 11.87 5.50 -3.25
C ALA A 71 12.36 5.73 -4.69
N LEU A 72 11.75 6.65 -5.44
CA LEU A 72 12.16 6.95 -6.82
C LEU A 72 13.31 7.95 -6.92
N VAL A 73 13.38 8.91 -6.01
CA VAL A 73 14.40 9.97 -6.03
C VAL A 73 15.70 9.50 -5.35
N GLY A 74 15.62 8.47 -4.49
CA GLY A 74 16.77 7.86 -3.82
C GLY A 74 17.37 6.62 -4.52
N ALA A 75 16.87 6.24 -5.70
CA ALA A 75 17.32 5.09 -6.50
C ALA A 75 18.31 5.50 -7.61
#